data_AF-A0A2U2NCB6-F1
#
_entry.id   AF-A0A2U2NCB6-F1
#
_cell.length_a   1.000
_cell.length_b   1.000
_cell.length_c   1.000
_cell.angle_alpha   90.00
_cell.angle_beta   90.00
_cell.angle_gamma   90.00
#
_symmetry.space_group_name_H-M   'P 1'
#
loop_
_entity.id
_entity.type
_entity.pdbx_description
1 polymer ?
#
loop_
_entity_poly.entity_id
_entity_poly.type
_entity_poly.pdbx_seq_one_letter_code
_entity_poly.pdbx_strand_id
1 'polypeptide(L)'
;MTTMGTNLGVSDLAKRINTAILSQMGIHRASNRELARLTGRSEKYIRDRINLDKEWAFGDVEIICNAWQLPIDQFINGAITGVTLTDEDRKLLLMAKLRKSNMALAANNDPFKMQEMEGGEGR
;
A
#
# COMPACT_ATOMS: atom_id res chain seq x y z
N MET A 1 11.48 -45.68 12.22
CA MET A 1 11.47 -44.30 12.73
C MET A 1 11.73 -43.38 11.55
N THR A 2 10.68 -42.86 10.94
CA THR A 2 10.79 -41.95 9.80
C THR A 2 10.68 -40.55 10.37
N THR A 3 11.77 -39.78 10.36
CA THR A 3 11.77 -38.38 10.76
C THR A 3 10.82 -37.65 9.81
N MET A 4 9.59 -37.35 10.26
CA MET A 4 8.72 -36.41 9.57
C MET A 4 9.49 -35.09 9.53
N GLY A 5 10.04 -34.76 8.36
CA GLY A 5 10.55 -33.42 8.11
C GLY A 5 9.42 -32.47 8.39
N THR A 6 9.52 -31.68 9.46
CA THR A 6 8.60 -30.59 9.73
C THR A 6 8.66 -29.69 8.51
N ASN A 7 7.58 -29.69 7.72
CA ASN A 7 7.32 -28.64 6.75
C ASN A 7 7.18 -27.38 7.58
N LEU A 8 8.30 -26.71 7.85
CA LEU A 8 8.35 -25.39 8.48
C LEU A 8 7.67 -24.46 7.47
N GLY A 9 6.35 -24.36 7.57
CA GLY A 9 5.54 -23.52 6.71
C GLY A 9 5.96 -22.06 6.83
N VAL A 10 5.42 -21.22 5.95
CA VAL A 10 5.68 -19.78 5.94
C VAL A 10 5.48 -19.17 7.33
N SER A 11 6.45 -18.39 7.79
CA SER A 11 6.43 -17.74 9.10
C SER A 11 5.23 -16.80 9.26
N ASP A 12 4.76 -16.59 10.49
CA ASP A 12 3.63 -15.69 10.73
C ASP A 12 3.93 -14.24 10.32
N LEU A 13 5.19 -13.81 10.44
CA LEU A 13 5.63 -12.52 9.91
C LEU A 13 5.48 -12.46 8.39
N ALA A 14 5.94 -13.50 7.67
CA ALA A 14 5.82 -13.56 6.22
C ALA A 14 4.35 -13.60 5.76
N LYS A 15 3.45 -14.25 6.51
CA LYS A 15 2.00 -14.18 6.26
C LYS A 15 1.48 -12.76 6.39
N ARG A 16 1.88 -12.03 7.45
CA ARG A 16 1.45 -10.63 7.67
C ARG A 16 2.00 -9.69 6.60
N ILE A 17 3.25 -9.87 6.19
CA ILE A 17 3.85 -9.16 5.05
C ILE A 17 3.03 -9.42 3.79
N ASN A 18 2.68 -10.68 3.51
CA ASN A 18 1.87 -11.02 2.34
C ASN A 18 0.48 -10.36 2.39
N THR A 19 -0.20 -10.38 3.53
CA THR A 19 -1.49 -9.68 3.72
C THR A 19 -1.35 -8.18 3.48
N ALA A 20 -0.28 -7.56 3.96
CA ALA A 20 -0.01 -6.14 3.75
C ALA A 20 0.24 -5.85 2.26
N ILE A 21 1.03 -6.67 1.56
CA ILE A 21 1.25 -6.55 0.10
C ILE A 21 -0.08 -6.68 -0.64
N LEU A 22 -0.92 -7.66 -0.33
CA LEU A 22 -2.23 -7.85 -0.97
C LEU A 22 -3.17 -6.65 -0.74
N SER A 23 -3.17 -6.08 0.46
CA SER A 23 -3.93 -4.87 0.76
C SER A 23 -3.47 -3.69 -0.11
N GLN A 24 -2.15 -3.49 -0.21
CA GLN A 24 -1.58 -2.44 -1.05
C GLN A 24 -1.81 -2.69 -2.54
N MET A 25 -1.77 -3.94 -3.01
CA MET A 25 -2.17 -4.27 -4.39
C MET A 25 -3.60 -3.84 -4.69
N GLY A 26 -4.53 -4.03 -3.74
CA GLY A 26 -5.91 -3.58 -3.87
C GLY A 26 -6.03 -2.05 -4.00
N ILE A 27 -5.25 -1.31 -3.20
CA ILE A 27 -5.20 0.16 -3.22
C ILE A 27 -4.61 0.68 -4.53
N HIS A 28 -3.49 0.10 -4.96
CA HIS A 28 -2.77 0.50 -6.17
C HIS A 28 -3.34 -0.11 -7.46
N ARG A 29 -4.39 -0.95 -7.36
CA ARG A 29 -4.96 -1.73 -8.48
C ARG A 29 -3.91 -2.56 -9.24
N ALA A 30 -2.87 -3.01 -8.54
CA ALA A 30 -1.73 -3.71 -9.13
C ALA A 30 -2.05 -5.19 -9.37
N SER A 31 -1.66 -5.71 -10.53
CA SER A 31 -1.77 -7.14 -10.87
C SER A 31 -0.50 -7.92 -10.55
N ASN A 32 -0.57 -9.26 -10.53
CA ASN A 32 0.61 -10.12 -10.38
C ASN A 32 1.67 -9.87 -11.48
N ARG A 33 1.22 -9.57 -12.72
CA ARG A 33 2.11 -9.21 -13.82
C ARG A 33 2.80 -7.87 -13.60
N GLU A 34 2.09 -6.93 -13.00
CA GLU A 34 2.63 -5.62 -12.69
C GLU A 34 3.68 -5.70 -11.58
N LEU A 35 3.40 -6.44 -10.51
CA LEU A 35 4.41 -6.75 -9.48
C LEU A 35 5.63 -7.46 -10.05
N ALA A 36 5.43 -8.40 -10.98
CA ALA A 36 6.53 -9.07 -11.66
C ALA A 36 7.41 -8.08 -12.45
N ARG A 37 6.80 -7.12 -13.16
CA ARG A 37 7.55 -6.05 -13.85
C ARG A 37 8.27 -5.11 -12.89
N LEU A 38 7.62 -4.71 -11.80
CA LEU A 38 8.20 -3.80 -10.79
C LEU A 38 9.41 -4.42 -10.09
N THR A 39 9.33 -5.70 -9.75
CA THR A 39 10.40 -6.43 -9.04
C THR A 39 11.45 -7.03 -9.97
N GLY A 40 11.23 -7.01 -11.30
CA GLY A 40 12.08 -7.72 -12.26
C GLY A 40 12.03 -9.25 -12.12
N ARG A 41 10.96 -9.80 -11.53
CA ARG A 41 10.78 -11.24 -11.28
C ARG A 41 9.78 -11.86 -12.26
N SER A 42 9.68 -13.19 -12.25
CA SER A 42 8.67 -13.90 -13.04
C SER A 42 7.30 -13.86 -12.36
N GLU A 43 6.22 -13.95 -13.14
CA GLU A 43 4.86 -13.98 -12.59
C GLU A 43 4.65 -15.21 -11.69
N LYS A 44 5.28 -16.34 -12.02
CA LYS A 44 5.29 -17.55 -11.17
C LYS A 44 5.92 -17.26 -9.81
N TYR A 45 7.05 -16.54 -9.78
CA TYR A 45 7.72 -16.19 -8.53
C TYR A 45 6.82 -15.38 -7.58
N ILE A 46 6.05 -14.44 -8.15
CA ILE A 46 5.08 -13.62 -7.41
C ILE A 46 3.92 -14.48 -6.92
N ARG A 47 3.38 -15.35 -7.78
CA ARG A 47 2.24 -16.21 -7.45
C ARG A 47 2.55 -17.17 -6.30
N ASP A 48 3.72 -17.83 -6.35
CA ASP A 48 4.15 -18.74 -5.28
C ASP A 48 4.25 -18.03 -3.90
N ARG A 49 4.47 -16.70 -3.88
CA ARG A 49 4.53 -15.91 -2.64
C ARG A 49 3.18 -15.42 -2.17
N ILE A 50 2.35 -14.95 -3.11
CA ILE A 50 0.97 -14.56 -2.84
C ILE A 50 0.19 -15.74 -2.25
N ASN A 51 0.41 -16.95 -2.77
CA ASN A 51 -0.21 -18.18 -2.29
C ASN A 51 0.38 -18.70 -0.97
N LEU A 52 1.39 -18.03 -0.40
CA LEU A 52 2.11 -18.47 0.79
C LEU A 52 2.79 -19.84 0.62
N ASP A 53 3.15 -20.23 -0.61
CA ASP A 53 3.99 -21.41 -0.86
C ASP A 53 5.45 -21.10 -0.52
N LYS A 54 5.86 -19.83 -0.68
CA LYS A 54 7.21 -19.33 -0.40
C LYS A 54 7.17 -17.95 0.25
N GLU A 55 8.20 -17.62 1.01
CA GLU A 55 8.33 -16.30 1.63
C GLU A 55 8.82 -15.24 0.65
N TRP A 56 8.43 -13.99 0.90
CA TRP A 56 8.98 -12.83 0.21
C TRP A 56 10.44 -12.61 0.61
N ALA A 57 11.31 -12.35 -0.36
CA ALA A 57 12.66 -11.90 -0.05
C ALA A 57 12.59 -10.42 0.35
N PHE A 58 13.32 -10.02 1.39
CA PHE A 58 13.32 -8.63 1.87
C PHE A 58 13.63 -7.60 0.78
N GLY A 59 14.57 -7.91 -0.12
CA GLY A 59 14.90 -7.01 -1.24
C GLY A 59 13.73 -6.80 -2.20
N ASP A 60 12.87 -7.81 -2.43
CA ASP A 60 11.69 -7.61 -3.27
C ASP A 60 10.61 -6.81 -2.53
N VAL A 61 10.45 -7.03 -1.21
CA VAL A 61 9.56 -6.21 -0.37
C VAL A 61 9.97 -4.75 -0.42
N GLU A 62 11.27 -4.47 -0.31
CA GLU A 62 11.82 -3.12 -0.41
C GLU A 62 11.51 -2.45 -1.75
N ILE A 63 11.71 -3.17 -2.86
CA ILE A 63 11.38 -2.66 -4.21
C ILE A 63 9.89 -2.33 -4.31
N ILE A 64 9.02 -3.20 -3.80
CA ILE A 64 7.57 -3.00 -3.81
C ILE A 64 7.19 -1.78 -2.96
N CYS A 65 7.72 -1.67 -1.74
CA CYS A 65 7.50 -0.53 -0.87
C CYS A 65 7.96 0.80 -1.51
N ASN A 66 9.14 0.81 -2.11
CA ASN A 66 9.67 1.97 -2.82
C ASN A 66 8.81 2.37 -4.02
N ALA A 67 8.32 1.41 -4.80
CA ALA A 67 7.41 1.67 -5.92
C ALA A 67 6.09 2.34 -5.47
N TRP A 68 5.64 2.05 -4.25
CA TRP A 68 4.44 2.63 -3.65
C TRP A 68 4.70 3.84 -2.74
N GLN A 69 5.95 4.33 -2.69
CA GLN A 69 6.36 5.44 -1.84
C GLN A 69 5.97 5.19 -0.37
N LEU A 70 6.23 3.97 0.10
CA LEU A 70 6.02 3.53 1.47
C LEU A 70 7.38 3.22 2.11
N PRO A 71 7.72 3.83 3.24
CA PRO A 71 8.93 3.48 3.97
C PRO A 71 8.88 2.01 4.43
N ILE A 72 9.95 1.25 4.18
CA ILE A 72 9.99 -0.18 4.49
C ILE A 72 9.90 -0.45 6.01
N ASP A 73 10.47 0.44 6.82
CA ASP A 73 10.41 0.40 8.27
C ASP A 73 8.96 0.54 8.76
N GLN A 74 8.20 1.48 8.21
CA GLN A 74 6.79 1.66 8.53
C GLN A 74 5.97 0.44 8.09
N PHE A 75 6.27 -0.10 6.91
CA PHE A 75 5.59 -1.27 6.37
C PHE A 75 5.82 -2.52 7.24
N ILE A 76 7.08 -2.82 7.58
CA ILE A 76 7.45 -3.97 8.41
C ILE A 76 6.93 -3.78 9.84
N ASN A 77 7.03 -2.58 10.42
CA ASN A 77 6.48 -2.32 11.76
C ASN A 77 4.96 -2.51 11.81
N GLY A 78 4.24 -2.11 10.76
CA GLY A 78 2.81 -2.42 10.63
C GLY A 78 2.52 -3.92 10.56
N ALA A 79 3.34 -4.67 9.84
CA ALA A 79 3.22 -6.14 9.79
C ALA A 79 3.57 -6.81 11.14
N ILE A 80 4.60 -6.36 11.84
CA ILE A 80 5.04 -6.93 13.13
C ILE A 80 4.03 -6.64 14.25
N THR A 81 3.55 -5.40 14.34
CA THR A 81 2.63 -4.99 15.40
C THR A 81 1.23 -5.57 15.22
N GLY A 82 0.91 -6.11 14.03
CA GLY A 82 -0.44 -6.61 13.71
C GLY A 82 -1.48 -5.49 13.62
N VAL A 83 -1.05 -4.23 13.80
CA VAL A 83 -1.86 -3.05 13.62
C VAL A 83 -1.89 -2.80 12.12
N THR A 84 -2.90 -3.36 11.46
CA THR A 84 -3.41 -2.77 10.22
C THR A 84 -3.62 -1.29 10.51
N LEU A 85 -2.88 -0.39 9.83
CA LEU A 85 -3.03 1.04 10.04
C LEU A 85 -4.53 1.35 10.11
N THR A 86 -4.95 1.88 11.26
CA THR A 86 -6.34 2.28 11.45
C THR A 86 -6.67 3.31 10.37
N ASP A 87 -7.95 3.46 10.01
CA ASP A 87 -8.32 4.46 9.00
C ASP A 87 -7.86 5.87 9.38
N GLU A 88 -7.67 6.13 10.68
CA GLU A 88 -7.10 7.37 11.20
C GLU A 88 -5.59 7.49 10.93
N ASP A 89 -4.80 6.42 11.10
CA ASP A 89 -3.39 6.43 10.74
C ASP A 89 -3.19 6.59 9.22
N ARG A 90 -4.08 5.98 8.41
CA ARG A 90 -4.08 6.15 6.95
C ARG A 90 -4.42 7.58 6.54
N LYS A 91 -5.44 8.19 7.16
CA LYS A 91 -5.78 9.60 6.96
C LYS A 91 -4.61 10.50 7.32
N LEU A 92 -3.94 10.24 8.44
CA LEU A 92 -2.82 11.06 8.89
C LEU A 92 -1.64 11.00 7.90
N LEU A 93 -1.34 9.80 7.39
CA LEU A 93 -0.32 9.59 6.36
C LEU A 93 -0.69 10.26 5.04
N LEU A 94 -1.95 10.16 4.62
CA LEU A 94 -2.47 10.83 3.42
C LEU A 94 -2.39 12.35 3.56
N MET A 95 -2.78 12.89 4.72
CA MET A 95 -2.68 14.32 5.04
C MET A 95 -1.23 14.80 5.09
N ALA A 96 -0.31 14.00 5.62
CA ALA A 96 1.12 14.29 5.61
C ALA A 96 1.70 14.27 4.18
N LYS A 97 1.24 13.34 3.33
CA LYS A 97 1.59 13.28 1.91
C LYS A 97 1.01 14.47 1.13
N LEU A 98 -0.24 14.88 1.38
CA LEU A 98 -0.87 16.07 0.80
C LEU A 98 -0.14 17.36 1.20
N ARG A 99 0.33 17.44 2.46
CA ARG A 99 1.10 18.59 2.95
C ARG A 99 2.48 18.68 2.30
N LYS A 100 3.11 17.53 1.97
CA LYS A 100 4.37 17.48 1.22
C LYS A 100 4.19 17.70 -0.27
N SER A 101 3.11 17.18 -0.85
CA SER A 101 2.76 17.30 -2.26
C SER A 101 1.80 18.47 -2.49
N ASN A 102 2.36 19.67 -2.50
CA ASN A 102 1.82 20.84 -3.20
C ASN A 102 0.31 21.12 -3.01
N MET A 103 -0.03 21.80 -1.90
CA MET A 103 -1.37 22.32 -1.57
C MET A 103 -1.97 23.33 -2.58
N ALA A 104 -1.39 23.52 -3.76
CA ALA A 104 -1.92 24.45 -4.77
C ALA A 104 -3.23 23.96 -5.42
N LEU A 105 -3.56 22.66 -5.34
CA LEU A 105 -4.74 22.08 -6.02
C LEU A 105 -6.01 22.01 -5.16
N ALA A 106 -5.95 22.31 -3.87
CA ALA A 106 -7.11 22.26 -2.96
C ALA A 106 -7.75 23.63 -2.68
N ALA A 107 -7.22 24.70 -3.27
CA ALA A 107 -7.98 25.94 -3.38
C ALA A 107 -8.99 25.74 -4.51
N ASN A 108 -10.22 25.39 -4.13
CA ASN A 108 -11.39 25.60 -4.96
C ASN A 108 -11.50 27.11 -5.24
N ASN A 109 -10.71 27.60 -6.19
CA ASN A 109 -10.83 28.92 -6.75
C ASN A 109 -11.85 28.80 -7.88
N ASP A 110 -13.11 28.56 -7.48
CA ASP A 110 -14.25 28.62 -8.38
C ASP A 110 -14.40 30.06 -8.86
N PRO A 111 -14.13 30.38 -10.13
CA PRO A 111 -14.20 31.75 -10.65
C PRO A 111 -15.65 32.28 -10.72
N PHE A 112 -16.66 31.45 -10.44
CA PHE A 112 -18.08 31.82 -10.46
C PHE A 112 -18.69 32.01 -9.07
N LYS A 113 -17.92 31.79 -7.99
CA LYS A 113 -18.42 31.96 -6.61
C LYS A 113 -18.82 33.40 -6.26
N MET A 114 -18.35 34.39 -7.02
CA MET A 114 -18.79 35.78 -6.89
C MET A 114 -20.10 36.08 -7.61
N GLN A 115 -20.52 35.26 -8.58
CA GLN A 115 -21.74 35.51 -9.36
C GLN A 115 -23.02 35.12 -8.60
N GLU A 116 -22.92 34.20 -7.64
CA GLU A 116 -24.07 33.80 -6.80
C GLU A 116 -24.32 34.73 -5.60
N MET A 117 -23.42 35.68 -5.31
CA MET A 117 -23.65 36.71 -4.29
C MET A 117 -24.36 37.96 -4.81
N GLU A 118 -24.42 38.18 -6.13
CA GLU A 118 -25.15 39.32 -6.74
C GLU A 118 -26.61 39.01 -7.09
N GLY A 119 -27.09 37.77 -6.90
CA GLY A 119 -28.49 37.39 -7.18
C GLY A 119 -29.48 37.71 -6.05
N GLY A 120 -29.05 38.42 -5.02
CA GLY A 120 -29.89 38.84 -3.91
C GLY A 120 -30.49 40.23 -4.10
N GLU A 121 -31.40 40.42 -5.05
CA GLU A 121 -32.39 41.52 -4.98
C GLU A 121 -33.61 41.29 -5.91
N GLY A 122 -34.77 41.14 -5.27
CA GLY A 122 -36.04 41.72 -5.71
C GLY A 122 -36.78 41.12 -6.93
N ARG A 123 -37.76 40.26 -6.66
CA ARG A 123 -39.20 40.59 -6.80
C ARG A 123 -40.12 39.46 -6.35
#